data_AF-A0A848D8D4-F1
#
_entry.id   AF-A0A848D8D4-F1
#
_cell.length_a   1.000
_cell.length_b   1.000
_cell.length_c   1.000
_cell.angle_alpha   90.00
_cell.angle_beta   90.00
_cell.angle_gamma   90.00
#
_symmetry.space_group_name_H-M   'P 1'
#
loop_
_entity.id
_entity.type
_entity.pdbx_description
1 polymer ?
#
loop_
_entity_poly.entity_id
_entity_poly.type
_entity_poly.pdbx_seq_one_letter_code
_entity_poly.pdbx_strand_id
1 'polypeptide(L)'
;MEGTKSNLGMTYNQLLNTLGVIPIAPSEGERFNDELHTAIETTQKPLLPDKTILSLVRKGYMLKGELIRPAEVVISRGGGEPEAEDMKVEVKSKTMGSKLLRRFWLKVFKQEFEELQGQEQKLRERLREFSQSGEVLKKSVKEFDAGREEFKKKVEEWTKRKEEAEPVVNELEQRKEVLTAELEEVRGQLSVIHTKSDELNLKKDKIVVESIALGKYNENLLEEREKLLSDLEELKRRRESSDTELNEIEEKIALSSEEQMRMEEKRARSADELYSVEENLQRAKESLNKELIEIHETEQHKETLILEIEEVERQIDIAHEDLNELNLKKDKILIECIALDKYNKELLKKQGKPLNEAKEMVQKKKDSKDLSVMESTFW
;
A
#
# COMPACT_ATOMS: atom_id res chain seq x y z
N MET A 1 -32.93 -6.43 62.77
CA MET A 1 -31.56 -5.96 63.06
C MET A 1 -30.61 -7.08 63.49
N GLU A 2 -31.07 -8.31 63.80
CA GLU A 2 -30.17 -9.46 64.05
C GLU A 2 -29.31 -9.84 62.83
N GLY A 3 -29.89 -9.89 61.63
CA GLY A 3 -29.20 -10.38 60.43
C GLY A 3 -27.97 -9.55 60.07
N THR A 4 -28.02 -8.23 60.23
CA THR A 4 -26.89 -7.33 59.98
C THR A 4 -25.76 -7.51 61.01
N LYS A 5 -26.09 -7.77 62.28
CA LYS A 5 -25.08 -8.04 63.32
C LYS A 5 -24.37 -9.38 63.09
N SER A 6 -25.12 -10.42 62.69
CA SER A 6 -24.56 -11.74 62.36
C SER A 6 -23.61 -11.67 61.17
N ASN A 7 -24.02 -11.00 60.09
CA ASN A 7 -23.19 -10.85 58.89
C ASN A 7 -21.91 -10.05 59.18
N LEU A 8 -21.98 -9.01 60.03
CA LEU A 8 -20.80 -8.26 60.46
C LEU A 8 -19.87 -9.11 61.34
N GLY A 9 -20.42 -9.96 62.21
CA GLY A 9 -19.64 -10.92 62.98
C GLY A 9 -18.89 -11.94 62.10
N MET A 10 -19.54 -12.44 61.04
CA MET A 10 -18.92 -13.37 60.08
C MET A 10 -17.77 -12.71 59.31
N THR A 11 -17.98 -11.51 58.77
CA THR A 11 -16.93 -10.76 58.06
C THR A 11 -15.75 -10.41 58.95
N TYR A 12 -16.01 -10.04 60.21
CA TYR A 12 -14.97 -9.79 61.20
C TYR A 12 -14.12 -11.05 61.48
N ASN A 13 -14.76 -12.20 61.71
CA ASN A 13 -14.05 -13.45 61.98
C ASN A 13 -13.25 -13.94 60.76
N GLN A 14 -13.80 -13.78 59.55
CA GLN A 14 -13.09 -14.08 58.30
C GLN A 14 -11.82 -13.23 58.17
N LEU A 15 -11.91 -11.92 58.42
CA LEU A 15 -10.77 -11.02 58.35
C LEU A 15 -9.68 -11.37 59.38
N LEU A 16 -10.05 -11.70 60.62
CA LEU A 16 -9.09 -12.16 61.62
C LEU A 16 -8.37 -13.45 61.17
N ASN A 17 -9.12 -14.41 60.63
CA ASN A 17 -8.56 -15.67 60.13
C ASN A 17 -7.60 -15.45 58.95
N THR A 18 -7.96 -14.58 57.99
CA THR A 18 -7.07 -14.24 56.85
C THR A 18 -5.77 -13.58 57.31
N LEU A 19 -5.82 -12.76 58.36
CA LEU A 19 -4.65 -12.09 58.91
C LEU A 19 -3.83 -12.99 59.85
N GLY A 20 -4.32 -14.19 60.20
CA GLY A 20 -3.67 -15.09 61.14
C GLY A 20 -3.72 -14.59 62.60
N VAL A 21 -4.75 -13.81 62.93
CA VAL A 21 -4.98 -13.25 64.26
C VAL A 21 -5.93 -14.14 65.05
N ILE A 22 -5.49 -14.61 66.23
CA ILE A 22 -6.25 -15.48 67.12
C ILE A 22 -6.76 -14.65 68.31
N PRO A 23 -8.08 -14.57 68.56
CA PRO A 23 -8.62 -13.85 69.70
C PRO A 23 -8.42 -14.63 71.01
N ILE A 24 -7.97 -13.95 72.07
CA ILE A 24 -7.92 -14.45 73.44
C ILE A 24 -9.18 -13.97 74.18
N ALA A 25 -10.04 -14.91 74.57
CA ALA A 25 -11.29 -14.64 75.26
C ALA A 25 -11.54 -15.72 76.34
N PRO A 26 -10.91 -15.62 77.52
CA PRO A 26 -11.12 -16.58 78.61
C PRO A 26 -12.57 -16.54 79.11
N SER A 27 -13.07 -17.70 79.51
CA SER A 27 -14.41 -17.86 80.08
C SER A 27 -14.43 -17.47 81.56
N GLU A 28 -15.61 -17.14 82.07
CA GLU A 28 -15.81 -16.93 83.51
C GLU A 28 -15.49 -18.23 84.28
N GLY A 29 -14.72 -18.12 85.37
CA GLY A 29 -14.28 -19.27 86.18
C GLY A 29 -12.90 -19.82 85.81
N GLU A 30 -12.31 -19.40 84.68
CA GLU A 30 -10.94 -19.79 84.32
C GLU A 30 -9.89 -19.12 85.25
N ARG A 31 -8.70 -19.72 85.37
CA ARG A 31 -7.60 -19.14 86.14
C ARG A 31 -6.95 -18.00 85.38
N PHE A 32 -6.63 -16.93 86.09
CA PHE A 32 -5.88 -15.81 85.54
C PHE A 32 -4.44 -16.23 85.18
N ASN A 33 -3.95 -15.77 84.02
CA ASN A 33 -2.61 -16.03 83.51
C ASN A 33 -1.97 -14.68 83.15
N ASP A 34 -0.90 -14.30 83.86
CA ASP A 34 -0.17 -13.04 83.68
C ASP A 34 0.39 -12.86 82.26
N GLU A 35 0.67 -13.94 81.53
CA GLU A 35 1.22 -13.88 80.17
C GLU A 35 0.17 -13.52 79.11
N LEU A 36 -1.10 -13.85 79.34
CA LEU A 36 -2.16 -13.69 78.34
C LEU A 36 -3.21 -12.65 78.73
N HIS A 37 -3.28 -12.30 80.02
CA HIS A 37 -4.35 -11.50 80.60
C HIS A 37 -3.82 -10.31 81.38
N THR A 38 -4.55 -9.20 81.37
CA THR A 38 -4.32 -8.03 82.22
C THR A 38 -5.52 -7.82 83.13
N ALA A 39 -5.30 -7.90 84.43
CA ALA A 39 -6.35 -7.64 85.42
C ALA A 39 -6.57 -6.13 85.55
N ILE A 40 -7.72 -5.65 85.07
CA ILE A 40 -8.05 -4.22 85.15
C ILE A 40 -8.82 -3.88 86.43
N GLU A 41 -9.50 -4.85 87.02
CA GLU A 41 -10.27 -4.70 88.25
C GLU A 41 -10.22 -5.99 89.09
N THR A 42 -10.23 -5.83 90.41
CA THR A 42 -10.27 -6.95 91.36
C THR A 42 -11.50 -6.82 92.25
N THR A 43 -12.38 -7.82 92.20
CA THR A 43 -13.63 -7.85 92.99
C THR A 43 -13.53 -8.89 94.10
N GLN A 44 -13.95 -8.54 95.31
CA GLN A 44 -13.99 -9.50 96.42
C GLN A 44 -15.15 -10.48 96.25
N LYS A 45 -14.84 -11.76 96.08
CA LYS A 45 -15.82 -12.86 96.05
C LYS A 45 -15.34 -13.99 96.94
N PRO A 46 -15.84 -14.11 98.19
CA PRO A 46 -15.37 -15.10 99.17
C PRO A 46 -15.56 -16.56 98.76
N LEU A 47 -16.46 -16.82 97.82
CA LEU A 47 -16.85 -18.16 97.36
C LEU A 47 -15.99 -18.69 96.21
N LEU A 48 -15.13 -17.86 95.62
CA LEU A 48 -14.27 -18.24 94.51
C LEU A 48 -12.80 -18.18 94.96
N PRO A 49 -11.94 -19.08 94.44
CA PRO A 49 -10.51 -19.01 94.67
C PRO A 49 -9.92 -17.65 94.25
N ASP A 50 -8.78 -17.29 94.83
CA ASP A 50 -8.04 -16.09 94.44
C ASP A 50 -7.56 -16.18 92.97
N LYS A 51 -7.55 -15.05 92.27
CA LYS A 51 -7.14 -14.94 90.85
C LYS A 51 -7.98 -15.78 89.87
N THR A 52 -9.28 -15.91 90.11
CA THR A 52 -10.24 -16.47 89.14
C THR A 52 -10.84 -15.37 88.27
N ILE A 53 -10.96 -15.60 86.97
CA ILE A 53 -11.56 -14.66 86.02
C ILE A 53 -13.06 -14.59 86.26
N LEU A 54 -13.58 -13.39 86.51
CA LEU A 54 -14.99 -13.13 86.76
C LEU A 54 -15.73 -12.67 85.52
N SER A 55 -15.09 -11.85 84.68
CA SER A 55 -15.66 -11.39 83.41
C SER A 55 -14.58 -10.88 82.47
N LEU A 56 -14.85 -10.96 81.17
CA LEU A 56 -14.02 -10.41 80.12
C LEU A 56 -14.50 -9.01 79.75
N VAL A 57 -13.62 -8.02 79.90
CA VAL A 57 -13.93 -6.62 79.56
C VAL A 57 -13.56 -6.33 78.11
N ARG A 58 -12.41 -6.83 77.67
CA ARG A 58 -11.95 -6.68 76.28
C ARG A 58 -11.13 -7.88 75.83
N LYS A 59 -11.44 -8.39 74.63
CA LYS A 59 -10.70 -9.49 74.00
C LYS A 59 -9.24 -9.11 73.78
N GLY A 60 -8.35 -10.05 74.05
CA GLY A 60 -6.94 -10.01 73.64
C GLY A 60 -6.76 -10.59 72.24
N TYR A 61 -5.57 -10.46 71.66
CA TYR A 61 -5.25 -10.99 70.34
C TYR A 61 -3.80 -11.46 70.27
N MET A 62 -3.58 -12.53 69.50
CA MET A 62 -2.26 -13.04 69.12
C MET A 62 -2.13 -13.02 67.61
N LEU A 63 -0.95 -12.69 67.10
CA LEU A 63 -0.63 -12.77 65.68
C LEU A 63 0.51 -13.78 65.50
N LYS A 64 0.25 -14.87 64.77
CA LYS A 64 1.28 -15.91 64.49
C LYS A 64 2.01 -16.44 65.73
N GLY A 65 1.31 -16.53 66.86
CA GLY A 65 1.87 -17.00 68.14
C GLY A 65 2.49 -15.91 69.02
N GLU A 66 2.63 -14.67 68.53
CA GLU A 66 3.11 -13.53 69.32
C GLU A 66 1.94 -12.74 69.92
N LEU A 67 2.02 -12.42 71.21
CA LEU A 67 1.00 -11.64 71.89
C LEU A 67 1.08 -10.17 71.46
N ILE A 68 0.08 -9.71 70.69
CA ILE A 68 0.00 -8.31 70.28
C ILE A 68 -0.80 -7.48 71.29
N ARG A 69 -1.70 -8.12 72.04
CA ARG A 69 -2.50 -7.47 73.09
C ARG A 69 -3.06 -8.51 74.08
N PRO A 70 -2.82 -8.37 75.40
CA PRO A 70 -3.44 -9.22 76.41
C PRO A 70 -4.95 -8.96 76.53
N ALA A 71 -5.70 -9.96 77.01
CA ALA A 71 -7.13 -9.81 77.29
C ALA A 71 -7.33 -9.07 78.62
N GLU A 72 -8.21 -8.08 78.65
CA GLU A 72 -8.51 -7.31 79.86
C GLU A 72 -9.65 -7.98 80.61
N VAL A 73 -9.41 -8.37 81.87
CA VAL A 73 -10.34 -9.17 82.67
C VAL A 73 -10.51 -8.60 84.08
N VAL A 74 -11.63 -8.92 84.71
CA VAL A 74 -11.87 -8.69 86.14
C VAL A 74 -11.60 -9.99 86.89
N ILE A 75 -10.85 -9.93 88.00
CA ILE A 75 -10.48 -11.12 88.79
C ILE A 75 -11.08 -11.12 90.19
N SER A 76 -11.24 -12.30 90.77
CA SER A 76 -11.64 -12.48 92.18
C SER A 76 -10.47 -12.28 93.14
N ARG A 77 -10.81 -11.77 94.32
CA ARG A 77 -9.98 -11.86 95.54
C ARG A 77 -10.75 -12.61 96.61
N GLY A 78 -10.32 -13.83 96.98
CA GLY A 78 -11.08 -14.69 97.90
C GLY A 78 -10.40 -15.99 98.37
N GLY A 79 -10.39 -16.19 99.71
CA GLY A 79 -10.39 -17.49 100.42
C GLY A 79 -9.10 -18.32 100.49
N GLY A 80 -8.14 -17.95 101.35
CA GLY A 80 -7.04 -18.82 101.79
C GLY A 80 -7.24 -19.31 103.23
N GLU A 81 -7.14 -20.62 103.47
CA GLU A 81 -7.21 -21.27 104.79
C GLU A 81 -5.92 -21.08 105.61
N PRO A 82 -6.02 -20.94 106.95
CA PRO A 82 -5.00 -21.39 107.88
C PRO A 82 -5.51 -22.51 108.83
N GLU A 83 -4.56 -23.35 109.22
CA GLU A 83 -4.66 -24.59 109.97
C GLU A 83 -4.80 -24.44 111.50
N ALA A 84 -5.22 -25.56 112.12
CA ALA A 84 -4.88 -26.08 113.47
C ALA A 84 -5.62 -25.53 114.72
N GLU A 85 -6.22 -26.40 115.54
CA GLU A 85 -5.56 -27.07 116.69
C GLU A 85 -6.56 -27.86 117.59
N ASP A 86 -6.07 -29.01 118.04
CA ASP A 86 -6.62 -29.90 119.06
C ASP A 86 -6.55 -29.30 120.48
N MET A 87 -7.42 -29.75 121.41
CA MET A 87 -7.03 -29.75 122.83
C MET A 87 -7.74 -30.86 123.63
N LYS A 88 -6.95 -31.87 124.04
CA LYS A 88 -7.23 -32.81 125.14
C LYS A 88 -6.77 -32.17 126.46
N VAL A 89 -7.46 -32.40 127.59
CA VAL A 89 -6.82 -32.39 128.91
C VAL A 89 -7.41 -33.48 129.82
N GLU A 90 -6.48 -34.20 130.42
CA GLU A 90 -6.58 -35.31 131.36
C GLU A 90 -6.44 -34.80 132.82
N VAL A 91 -6.61 -35.70 133.80
CA VAL A 91 -5.85 -35.82 135.08
C VAL A 91 -6.68 -35.86 136.37
N LYS A 92 -6.78 -37.10 136.88
CA LYS A 92 -6.55 -37.64 138.25
C LYS A 92 -6.57 -36.67 139.45
N SER A 93 -7.26 -37.06 140.53
CA SER A 93 -6.66 -37.10 141.88
C SER A 93 -7.41 -38.01 142.87
N LYS A 94 -6.68 -38.40 143.92
CA LYS A 94 -6.87 -39.46 144.91
C LYS A 94 -7.80 -39.10 146.10
N THR A 95 -8.51 -40.13 146.57
CA THR A 95 -8.60 -40.63 147.97
C THR A 95 -9.35 -39.84 149.07
N MET A 96 -10.29 -40.58 149.68
CA MET A 96 -10.92 -40.50 151.02
C MET A 96 -12.07 -39.50 151.27
N GLY A 97 -13.29 -40.05 151.18
CA GLY A 97 -14.55 -39.50 151.69
C GLY A 97 -15.63 -40.59 151.73
N SER A 98 -15.22 -41.82 152.04
CA SER A 98 -16.05 -43.02 152.03
C SER A 98 -16.94 -43.08 153.27
N LYS A 99 -18.22 -42.69 153.08
CA LYS A 99 -19.44 -43.29 153.67
C LYS A 99 -20.67 -42.36 153.52
N LEU A 100 -20.48 -41.04 153.38
CA LEU A 100 -21.59 -40.12 153.07
C LEU A 100 -22.03 -40.17 151.60
N LEU A 101 -21.13 -40.49 150.67
CA LEU A 101 -21.41 -40.49 149.22
C LEU A 101 -22.37 -41.59 148.76
N ARG A 102 -22.59 -42.68 149.51
CA ARG A 102 -23.53 -43.75 149.06
C ARG A 102 -24.98 -43.32 148.99
N ARG A 103 -25.44 -42.43 149.89
CA ARG A 103 -26.83 -41.94 149.87
C ARG A 103 -27.05 -40.83 148.84
N PHE A 104 -26.00 -40.05 148.56
CA PHE A 104 -26.04 -39.03 147.53
C PHE A 104 -25.96 -39.65 146.12
N TRP A 105 -25.10 -40.65 145.94
CA TRP A 105 -24.97 -41.39 144.66
C TRP A 105 -26.28 -42.09 144.27
N LEU A 106 -27.02 -42.73 145.17
CA LEU A 106 -28.30 -43.39 144.80
C LEU A 106 -29.37 -42.45 144.21
N LYS A 107 -29.29 -41.14 144.44
CA LYS A 107 -30.24 -40.15 143.91
C LYS A 107 -29.76 -39.54 142.60
N VAL A 108 -28.46 -39.22 142.51
CA VAL A 108 -27.81 -38.74 141.28
C VAL A 108 -27.77 -39.83 140.21
N PHE A 109 -27.38 -41.05 140.60
CA PHE A 109 -27.28 -42.20 139.71
C PHE A 109 -28.65 -42.66 139.19
N LYS A 110 -29.76 -42.30 139.86
CA LYS A 110 -31.11 -42.59 139.34
C LYS A 110 -31.50 -41.66 138.19
N GLN A 111 -31.14 -40.39 138.29
CA GLN A 111 -31.34 -39.40 137.23
C GLN A 111 -30.44 -39.70 136.02
N GLU A 112 -29.20 -40.11 136.28
CA GLU A 112 -28.23 -40.54 135.27
C GLU A 112 -28.62 -41.87 134.61
N PHE A 113 -29.20 -42.82 135.36
CA PHE A 113 -29.69 -44.08 134.82
C PHE A 113 -30.94 -43.89 133.94
N GLU A 114 -31.84 -42.97 134.31
CA GLU A 114 -32.98 -42.58 133.47
C GLU A 114 -32.52 -41.81 132.21
N GLU A 115 -31.50 -40.95 132.31
CA GLU A 115 -30.86 -40.31 131.13
C GLU A 115 -30.16 -41.33 130.22
N LEU A 116 -29.47 -42.31 130.79
CA LEU A 116 -28.82 -43.39 130.03
C LEU A 116 -29.84 -44.30 129.36
N GLN A 117 -30.97 -44.61 130.01
CA GLN A 117 -32.06 -45.34 129.37
C GLN A 117 -32.72 -44.51 128.25
N GLY A 118 -32.86 -43.20 128.43
CA GLY A 118 -33.30 -42.28 127.38
C GLY A 118 -32.30 -42.18 126.21
N GLN A 119 -30.99 -42.18 126.48
CA GLN A 119 -29.94 -42.25 125.47
C GLN A 119 -29.93 -43.60 124.76
N GLU A 120 -30.15 -44.70 125.48
CA GLU A 120 -30.23 -46.05 124.91
C GLU A 120 -31.45 -46.17 123.97
N GLN A 121 -32.60 -45.61 124.35
CA GLN A 121 -33.77 -45.53 123.48
C GLN A 121 -33.50 -44.66 122.24
N LYS A 122 -32.89 -43.48 122.41
CA LYS A 122 -32.48 -42.62 121.28
C LYS A 122 -31.47 -43.30 120.36
N LEU A 123 -30.53 -44.07 120.90
CA LEU A 123 -29.56 -44.85 120.13
C LEU A 123 -30.23 -46.00 119.38
N ARG A 124 -31.20 -46.67 120.01
CA ARG A 124 -32.02 -47.71 119.35
C ARG A 124 -32.87 -47.13 118.24
N GLU A 125 -33.42 -45.94 118.43
CA GLU A 125 -34.20 -45.22 117.41
C GLU A 125 -33.32 -44.78 116.24
N ARG A 126 -32.15 -44.18 116.51
CA ARG A 126 -31.14 -43.86 115.48
C ARG A 126 -30.63 -45.11 114.75
N LEU A 127 -30.43 -46.22 115.45
CA LEU A 127 -30.03 -47.49 114.83
C LEU A 127 -31.13 -48.00 113.89
N ARG A 128 -32.40 -47.80 114.24
CA ARG A 128 -33.55 -48.13 113.40
C ARG A 128 -33.65 -47.22 112.18
N GLU A 129 -33.48 -45.90 112.36
CA GLU A 129 -33.41 -44.93 111.26
C GLU A 129 -32.23 -45.21 110.32
N PHE A 130 -31.07 -45.57 110.88
CA PHE A 130 -29.88 -45.93 110.10
C PHE A 130 -30.10 -47.23 109.33
N SER A 131 -30.76 -48.23 109.93
CA SER A 131 -31.15 -49.47 109.25
C SER A 131 -32.13 -49.20 108.11
N GLN A 132 -33.14 -48.35 108.33
CA GLN A 132 -34.09 -47.94 107.30
C GLN A 132 -33.41 -47.15 106.18
N SER A 133 -32.50 -46.24 106.53
CA SER A 133 -31.68 -45.49 105.56
C SER A 133 -30.77 -46.42 104.75
N GLY A 134 -30.19 -47.44 105.40
CA GLY A 134 -29.40 -48.48 104.74
C GLY A 134 -30.21 -49.33 103.76
N GLU A 135 -31.47 -49.64 104.09
CA GLU A 135 -32.40 -50.32 103.17
C GLU A 135 -32.80 -49.45 101.99
N VAL A 136 -33.05 -48.14 102.21
CA VAL A 136 -33.32 -47.17 101.14
C VAL A 136 -32.12 -47.06 100.21
N LEU A 137 -30.90 -46.89 100.74
CA LEU A 137 -29.67 -46.90 99.93
C LEU A 137 -29.54 -48.20 99.14
N LYS A 138 -29.83 -49.36 99.74
CA LYS A 138 -29.76 -50.65 99.05
C LYS A 138 -30.76 -50.75 97.89
N LYS A 139 -31.95 -50.15 98.02
CA LYS A 139 -32.91 -50.04 96.91
C LYS A 139 -32.40 -49.11 95.82
N SER A 140 -31.92 -47.92 96.18
CA SER A 140 -31.35 -46.98 95.21
C SER A 140 -30.13 -47.55 94.48
N VAL A 141 -29.24 -48.29 95.16
CA VAL A 141 -28.11 -48.99 94.53
C VAL A 141 -28.60 -50.00 93.49
N LYS A 142 -29.65 -50.78 93.79
CA LYS A 142 -30.25 -51.70 92.82
C LYS A 142 -30.87 -50.99 91.62
N GLU A 143 -31.52 -49.84 91.84
CA GLU A 143 -32.08 -49.01 90.77
C GLU A 143 -30.96 -48.43 89.89
N PHE A 144 -29.85 -47.97 90.49
CA PHE A 144 -28.68 -47.51 89.75
C PHE A 144 -28.01 -48.64 88.95
N ASP A 145 -27.89 -49.83 89.52
CA ASP A 145 -27.34 -50.98 88.82
C ASP A 145 -28.25 -51.42 87.65
N ALA A 146 -29.57 -51.39 87.82
CA ALA A 146 -30.53 -51.63 86.74
C ALA A 146 -30.41 -50.56 85.63
N GLY A 147 -30.34 -49.29 86.01
CA GLY A 147 -30.13 -48.18 85.06
C GLY A 147 -28.79 -48.27 84.34
N ARG A 148 -27.73 -48.75 85.01
CA ARG A 148 -26.42 -49.01 84.40
C ARG A 148 -26.49 -50.10 83.34
N GLU A 149 -27.22 -51.19 83.61
CA GLU A 149 -27.40 -52.27 82.63
C GLU A 149 -28.27 -51.84 81.43
N GLU A 150 -29.31 -51.02 81.66
CA GLU A 150 -30.09 -50.42 80.55
C GLU A 150 -29.24 -49.47 79.70
N PHE A 151 -28.42 -48.64 80.35
CA PHE A 151 -27.49 -47.75 79.65
C PHE A 151 -26.47 -48.56 78.84
N LYS A 152 -25.92 -49.64 79.41
CA LYS A 152 -25.01 -50.55 78.74
C LYS A 152 -25.65 -51.16 77.48
N LYS A 153 -26.89 -51.64 77.56
CA LYS A 153 -27.64 -52.15 76.40
C LYS A 153 -27.83 -51.09 75.31
N LYS A 154 -28.15 -49.85 75.69
CA LYS A 154 -28.28 -48.73 74.73
C LYS A 154 -26.96 -48.41 74.05
N VAL A 155 -25.86 -48.40 74.82
CA VAL A 155 -24.51 -48.20 74.26
C VAL A 155 -24.18 -49.32 73.26
N GLU A 156 -24.42 -50.59 73.60
CA GLU A 156 -24.21 -51.72 72.70
C GLU A 156 -25.08 -51.66 71.43
N GLU A 157 -26.31 -51.17 71.53
CA GLU A 157 -27.18 -50.95 70.38
C GLU A 157 -26.68 -49.81 69.50
N TRP A 158 -26.20 -48.72 70.10
CA TRP A 158 -25.65 -47.58 69.38
C TRP A 158 -24.32 -47.93 68.70
N THR A 159 -23.48 -48.75 69.33
CA THR A 159 -22.25 -49.25 68.71
C THR A 159 -22.55 -50.14 67.51
N LYS A 160 -23.52 -51.05 67.61
CA LYS A 160 -23.95 -51.88 66.47
C LYS A 160 -24.48 -51.05 65.30
N ARG A 161 -25.36 -50.08 65.57
CA ARG A 161 -25.85 -49.17 64.51
C ARG A 161 -24.73 -48.37 63.85
N LYS A 162 -23.72 -47.96 64.64
CA LYS A 162 -22.55 -47.27 64.11
C LYS A 162 -21.72 -48.19 63.22
N GLU A 163 -21.43 -49.41 63.66
CA GLU A 163 -20.72 -50.44 62.89
C GLU A 163 -21.46 -50.82 61.60
N GLU A 164 -22.79 -50.89 61.63
CA GLU A 164 -23.63 -51.14 60.45
C GLU A 164 -23.66 -49.96 59.46
N ALA A 165 -23.59 -48.72 59.96
CA ALA A 165 -23.58 -47.52 59.13
C ALA A 165 -22.20 -47.20 58.52
N GLU A 166 -21.11 -47.59 59.18
CA GLU A 166 -19.73 -47.34 58.77
C GLU A 166 -19.40 -47.82 57.33
N PRO A 167 -19.75 -49.04 56.88
CA PRO A 167 -19.50 -49.45 55.49
C PRO A 167 -20.30 -48.64 54.47
N VAL A 168 -21.53 -48.23 54.81
CA VAL A 168 -22.37 -47.39 53.94
C VAL A 168 -21.76 -46.00 53.79
N VAL A 169 -21.27 -45.41 54.89
CA VAL A 169 -20.55 -44.13 54.85
C VAL A 169 -19.30 -44.24 54.00
N ASN A 170 -18.51 -45.30 54.17
CA ASN A 170 -17.31 -45.54 53.35
C ASN A 170 -17.65 -45.70 51.86
N GLU A 171 -18.73 -46.41 51.50
CA GLU A 171 -19.18 -46.54 50.11
C GLU A 171 -19.61 -45.19 49.52
N LEU A 172 -20.34 -44.38 50.29
CA LEU A 172 -20.74 -43.03 49.87
C LEU A 172 -19.53 -42.11 49.69
N GLU A 173 -18.52 -42.24 50.55
CA GLU A 173 -17.28 -41.47 50.45
C GLU A 173 -16.49 -41.85 49.18
N GLN A 174 -16.39 -43.15 48.87
CA GLN A 174 -15.80 -43.61 47.60
C GLN A 174 -16.59 -43.10 46.38
N ARG A 175 -17.93 -43.15 46.40
CA ARG A 175 -18.75 -42.61 45.31
C ARG A 175 -18.58 -41.11 45.13
N LYS A 176 -18.46 -40.37 46.24
CA LYS A 176 -18.18 -38.93 46.21
C LYS A 176 -16.82 -38.67 45.56
N GLU A 177 -15.79 -39.43 45.90
CA GLU A 177 -14.47 -39.31 45.27
C GLU A 177 -14.54 -39.56 43.75
N VAL A 178 -15.21 -40.63 43.32
CA VAL A 178 -15.40 -40.94 41.89
C VAL A 178 -16.14 -39.79 41.18
N LEU A 179 -17.26 -39.32 41.72
CA LEU A 179 -18.01 -38.20 41.14
C LEU A 179 -17.18 -36.91 41.08
N THR A 180 -16.34 -36.66 42.09
CA THR A 180 -15.44 -35.49 42.04
C THR A 180 -14.39 -35.62 40.95
N ALA A 181 -13.87 -36.83 40.70
CA ALA A 181 -12.94 -37.08 39.61
C ALA A 181 -13.61 -36.90 38.23
N GLU A 182 -14.83 -37.43 38.06
CA GLU A 182 -15.62 -37.25 36.84
C GLU A 182 -15.94 -35.76 36.58
N LEU A 183 -16.28 -35.00 37.62
CA LEU A 183 -16.52 -33.56 37.51
C LEU A 183 -15.27 -32.79 37.07
N GLU A 184 -14.10 -33.12 37.61
CA GLU A 184 -12.84 -32.51 37.19
C GLU A 184 -12.47 -32.91 35.76
N GLU A 185 -12.76 -34.14 35.32
CA GLU A 185 -12.59 -34.54 33.92
C GLU A 185 -13.49 -33.72 32.99
N VAL A 186 -14.79 -33.63 33.28
CA VAL A 186 -15.75 -32.84 32.50
C VAL A 186 -15.35 -31.37 32.46
N ARG A 187 -14.88 -30.82 33.59
CA ARG A 187 -14.35 -29.45 33.66
C ARG A 187 -13.11 -29.29 32.77
N GLY A 188 -12.23 -30.27 32.76
CA GLY A 188 -11.09 -30.34 31.85
C GLY A 188 -11.54 -30.31 30.39
N GLN A 189 -12.49 -31.18 29.99
CA GLN A 189 -13.06 -31.21 28.64
C GLN A 189 -13.71 -29.87 28.26
N LEU A 190 -14.47 -29.26 29.18
CA LEU A 190 -15.08 -27.94 28.97
C LEU A 190 -14.03 -26.86 28.72
N SER A 191 -12.89 -26.90 29.43
CA SER A 191 -11.79 -25.96 29.22
C SER A 191 -11.16 -26.12 27.83
N VAL A 192 -11.01 -27.35 27.35
CA VAL A 192 -10.52 -27.64 25.99
C VAL A 192 -11.52 -27.14 24.93
N ILE A 193 -12.82 -27.32 25.16
CA ILE A 193 -13.85 -26.81 24.26
C ILE A 193 -13.82 -25.28 24.23
N HIS A 194 -13.68 -24.61 25.38
CA HIS A 194 -13.63 -23.16 25.46
C HIS A 194 -12.41 -22.61 24.71
N THR A 195 -11.22 -23.16 24.95
CA THR A 195 -10.00 -22.76 24.22
C THR A 195 -10.15 -22.99 22.72
N LYS A 196 -10.77 -24.09 22.29
CA LYS A 196 -11.04 -24.34 20.88
C LYS A 196 -12.04 -23.35 20.28
N SER A 197 -13.08 -22.99 21.04
CA SER A 197 -14.04 -21.96 20.65
C SER A 197 -13.37 -20.60 20.48
N ASP A 198 -12.46 -20.23 21.40
CA ASP A 198 -11.70 -18.98 21.31
C ASP A 198 -10.77 -18.97 20.08
N GLU A 199 -10.07 -20.08 19.80
CA GLU A 199 -9.28 -20.22 18.57
C GLU A 199 -10.11 -20.06 17.30
N LEU A 200 -11.31 -20.63 17.27
CA LEU A 200 -12.21 -20.51 16.13
C LEU A 200 -12.75 -19.08 15.98
N ASN A 201 -13.05 -18.40 17.08
CA ASN A 201 -13.44 -17.00 17.07
C ASN A 201 -12.31 -16.10 16.52
N LEU A 202 -11.05 -16.32 16.95
CA LEU A 202 -9.90 -15.59 16.40
C LEU A 202 -9.71 -15.85 14.89
N LYS A 203 -9.90 -17.09 14.43
CA LYS A 203 -9.86 -17.42 13.00
C LYS A 203 -10.99 -16.74 12.23
N LYS A 204 -12.20 -16.72 12.77
CA LYS A 204 -13.35 -16.02 12.19
C LYS A 204 -13.05 -14.52 12.06
N ASP A 205 -12.55 -13.88 13.11
CA ASP A 205 -12.22 -12.46 13.10
C ASP A 205 -11.15 -12.14 12.07
N LYS A 206 -10.11 -12.99 11.96
CA LYS A 206 -9.09 -12.88 10.91
C LYS A 206 -9.70 -12.94 9.50
N ILE A 207 -10.58 -13.91 9.25
CA ILE A 207 -11.26 -14.05 7.94
C ILE A 207 -12.11 -12.82 7.62
N VAL A 208 -12.80 -12.26 8.63
CA VAL A 208 -13.61 -11.04 8.45
C VAL A 208 -12.73 -9.86 8.07
N VAL A 209 -11.59 -9.67 8.74
CA VAL A 209 -10.62 -8.60 8.42
C VAL A 209 -10.07 -8.76 7.01
N GLU A 210 -9.66 -9.98 6.62
CA GLU A 210 -9.18 -10.27 5.27
C GLU A 210 -10.26 -10.01 4.21
N SER A 211 -11.51 -10.38 4.49
CA SER A 211 -12.65 -10.13 3.59
C SER A 211 -12.91 -8.63 3.39
N ILE A 212 -12.81 -7.83 4.46
CA ILE A 212 -12.94 -6.37 4.39
C ILE A 212 -11.78 -5.77 3.57
N ALA A 213 -10.55 -6.24 3.78
CA ALA A 213 -9.39 -5.78 3.03
C ALA A 213 -9.51 -6.09 1.53
N LEU A 214 -9.93 -7.32 1.19
CA LEU A 214 -10.21 -7.72 -0.19
C LEU A 214 -11.35 -6.89 -0.80
N GLY A 215 -12.39 -6.57 -0.03
CA GLY A 215 -13.47 -5.68 -0.45
C GLY A 215 -12.95 -4.30 -0.88
N LYS A 216 -12.13 -3.66 -0.04
CA LYS A 216 -11.50 -2.37 -0.35
C LYS A 216 -10.57 -2.43 -1.56
N TYR A 217 -9.80 -3.51 -1.68
CA TYR A 217 -8.92 -3.70 -2.83
C TYR A 217 -9.72 -3.82 -4.14
N ASN A 218 -10.83 -4.57 -4.11
CA ASN A 218 -11.71 -4.68 -5.27
C ASN A 218 -12.38 -3.34 -5.63
N GLU A 219 -12.75 -2.54 -4.65
CA GLU A 219 -13.30 -1.19 -4.87
C GLU A 219 -12.28 -0.29 -5.59
N ASN A 220 -11.03 -0.27 -5.12
CA ASN A 220 -9.95 0.47 -5.78
C ASN A 220 -9.71 -0.01 -7.23
N LEU A 221 -9.74 -1.33 -7.46
CA LEU A 221 -9.61 -1.88 -8.82
C LEU A 221 -10.77 -1.48 -9.74
N LEU A 222 -11.99 -1.36 -9.20
CA LEU A 222 -13.14 -0.88 -9.95
C LEU A 222 -12.96 0.60 -10.32
N GLU A 223 -12.50 1.43 -9.39
CA GLU A 223 -12.20 2.85 -9.67
C GLU A 223 -11.10 3.00 -10.74
N GLU A 224 -10.02 2.20 -10.66
CA GLU A 224 -8.96 2.19 -11.68
C GLU A 224 -9.49 1.75 -13.04
N ARG A 225 -10.34 0.71 -13.08
CA ARG A 225 -10.99 0.26 -14.30
C ARG A 225 -11.88 1.34 -14.91
N GLU A 226 -12.65 2.07 -14.11
CA GLU A 226 -13.48 3.18 -14.59
C GLU A 226 -12.64 4.31 -15.19
N LYS A 227 -11.53 4.68 -14.54
CA LYS A 227 -10.57 5.66 -15.08
C LYS A 227 -10.01 5.21 -16.43
N LEU A 228 -9.54 3.95 -16.50
CA LEU A 228 -9.01 3.39 -17.76
C LEU A 228 -10.06 3.33 -18.87
N LEU A 229 -11.33 3.08 -18.54
CA LEU A 229 -12.42 3.11 -19.52
C LEU A 229 -12.66 4.54 -20.03
N SER A 230 -12.64 5.54 -19.15
CA SER A 230 -12.73 6.95 -19.54
C SER A 230 -11.57 7.35 -20.47
N ASP A 231 -10.33 6.99 -20.12
CA ASP A 231 -9.16 7.27 -20.93
C ASP A 231 -9.24 6.58 -22.30
N LEU A 232 -9.75 5.35 -22.34
CA LEU A 232 -9.94 4.60 -23.59
C LEU A 232 -11.00 5.25 -24.49
N GLU A 233 -12.06 5.80 -23.92
CA GLU A 233 -13.03 6.60 -24.68
C GLU A 233 -12.42 7.88 -25.23
N GLU A 234 -11.61 8.59 -24.45
CA GLU A 234 -10.91 9.79 -24.93
C GLU A 234 -9.97 9.45 -26.08
N LEU A 235 -9.18 8.39 -25.95
CA LEU A 235 -8.29 7.92 -27.02
C LEU A 235 -9.06 7.51 -28.28
N LYS A 236 -10.24 6.88 -28.14
CA LYS A 236 -11.11 6.58 -29.28
C LYS A 236 -11.57 7.87 -29.99
N ARG A 237 -12.03 8.88 -29.24
CA ARG A 237 -12.42 10.17 -29.81
C ARG A 237 -11.25 10.85 -30.54
N ARG A 238 -10.06 10.82 -29.96
CA ARG A 238 -8.84 11.37 -30.60
C ARG A 238 -8.50 10.63 -31.88
N ARG A 239 -8.56 9.30 -31.87
CA ARG A 239 -8.35 8.49 -33.08
C ARG A 239 -9.37 8.83 -34.16
N GLU A 240 -10.66 8.91 -33.82
CA GLU A 240 -11.72 9.27 -34.77
C GLU A 240 -11.47 10.67 -35.38
N SER A 241 -11.04 11.65 -34.57
CA SER A 241 -10.63 12.97 -35.06
C SER A 241 -9.45 12.88 -36.03
N SER A 242 -8.40 12.13 -35.69
CA SER A 242 -7.26 11.95 -36.59
C SER A 242 -7.63 11.22 -37.88
N ASP A 243 -8.54 10.25 -37.82
CA ASP A 243 -9.05 9.56 -39.01
C ASP A 243 -9.82 10.53 -39.92
N THR A 244 -10.61 11.46 -39.35
CA THR A 244 -11.26 12.51 -40.14
C THR A 244 -10.26 13.47 -40.78
N GLU A 245 -9.22 13.88 -40.06
CA GLU A 245 -8.16 14.74 -40.60
C GLU A 245 -7.37 14.04 -41.73
N LEU A 246 -7.09 12.75 -41.57
CA LEU A 246 -6.44 11.94 -42.61
C LEU A 246 -7.30 11.88 -43.87
N ASN A 247 -8.60 11.61 -43.74
CA ASN A 247 -9.52 11.60 -44.88
C ASN A 247 -9.56 12.95 -45.61
N GLU A 248 -9.57 14.07 -44.88
CA GLU A 248 -9.52 15.41 -45.49
C GLU A 248 -8.19 15.66 -46.24
N ILE A 249 -7.07 15.17 -45.71
CA ILE A 249 -5.76 15.27 -46.37
C ILE A 249 -5.73 14.40 -47.63
N GLU A 250 -6.25 13.17 -47.56
CA GLU A 250 -6.34 12.27 -48.70
C GLU A 250 -7.19 12.87 -49.83
N GLU A 251 -8.32 13.50 -49.50
CA GLU A 251 -9.15 14.21 -50.49
C GLU A 251 -8.40 15.39 -51.14
N LYS A 252 -7.67 16.19 -50.34
CA LYS A 252 -6.84 17.29 -50.87
C LYS A 252 -5.71 16.79 -51.78
N ILE A 253 -5.07 15.68 -51.44
CA ILE A 253 -4.04 15.06 -52.27
C ILE A 253 -4.65 14.60 -53.61
N ALA A 254 -5.83 13.97 -53.58
CA ALA A 254 -6.52 13.53 -54.78
C ALA A 254 -6.85 14.71 -55.71
N LEU A 255 -7.41 15.79 -55.17
CA LEU A 255 -7.71 17.02 -55.92
C LEU A 255 -6.44 17.65 -56.50
N SER A 256 -5.38 17.78 -55.70
CA SER A 256 -4.11 18.33 -56.17
C SER A 256 -3.46 17.46 -57.26
N SER A 257 -3.59 16.13 -57.17
CA SER A 257 -3.10 15.21 -58.19
C SER A 257 -3.89 15.36 -59.50
N GLU A 258 -5.21 15.55 -59.43
CA GLU A 258 -6.05 15.79 -60.60
C GLU A 258 -5.69 17.13 -61.28
N GLU A 259 -5.46 18.18 -60.49
CA GLU A 259 -4.98 19.47 -60.99
C GLU A 259 -3.60 19.35 -61.66
N GLN A 260 -2.67 18.59 -61.07
CA GLN A 260 -1.36 18.33 -61.67
C GLN A 260 -1.50 17.63 -63.02
N MET A 261 -2.31 16.57 -63.12
CA MET A 261 -2.56 15.88 -64.39
C MET A 261 -3.14 16.84 -65.45
N ARG A 262 -4.10 17.70 -65.08
CA ARG A 262 -4.65 18.71 -66.01
C ARG A 262 -3.59 19.71 -66.48
N MET A 263 -2.68 20.12 -65.59
CA MET A 263 -1.60 21.05 -65.94
C MET A 263 -0.53 20.39 -66.81
N GLU A 264 -0.19 19.12 -66.56
CA GLU A 264 0.69 18.33 -67.42
C GLU A 264 0.10 18.13 -68.81
N GLU A 265 -1.20 17.83 -68.92
CA GLU A 265 -1.87 17.71 -70.21
C GLU A 265 -1.84 19.03 -70.99
N LYS A 266 -2.07 20.17 -70.33
CA LYS A 266 -1.92 21.51 -70.96
C LYS A 266 -0.48 21.75 -71.43
N ARG A 267 0.52 21.41 -70.62
CA ARG A 267 1.93 21.54 -70.99
C ARG A 267 2.28 20.67 -72.19
N ALA A 268 1.78 19.43 -72.26
CA ALA A 268 1.97 18.54 -73.38
C ALA A 268 1.38 19.15 -74.68
N ARG A 269 0.14 19.65 -74.62
CA ARG A 269 -0.50 20.35 -75.76
C ARG A 269 0.30 21.57 -76.21
N SER A 270 0.73 22.42 -75.27
CA SER A 270 1.57 23.59 -75.61
C SER A 270 2.95 23.19 -76.17
N ALA A 271 3.53 22.07 -75.73
CA ALA A 271 4.77 21.55 -76.29
C ALA A 271 4.58 21.08 -77.74
N ASP A 272 3.47 20.38 -78.03
CA ASP A 272 3.12 19.98 -79.40
C ASP A 272 2.90 21.20 -80.32
N GLU A 273 2.23 22.23 -79.82
CA GLU A 273 2.05 23.50 -80.53
C GLU A 273 3.39 24.17 -80.83
N LEU A 274 4.28 24.29 -79.82
CA LEU A 274 5.62 24.84 -80.00
C LEU A 274 6.45 24.04 -81.01
N TYR A 275 6.39 22.71 -80.97
CA TYR A 275 7.07 21.86 -81.94
C TYR A 275 6.57 22.11 -83.36
N SER A 276 5.25 22.26 -83.55
CA SER A 276 4.68 22.60 -84.87
C SER A 276 5.12 23.99 -85.37
N VAL A 277 5.23 24.97 -84.47
CA VAL A 277 5.71 26.32 -84.79
C VAL A 277 7.20 26.29 -85.15
N GLU A 278 8.02 25.55 -84.39
CA GLU A 278 9.44 25.38 -84.66
C GLU A 278 9.68 24.70 -86.01
N GLU A 279 8.90 23.66 -86.33
CA GLU A 279 8.95 22.99 -87.63
C GLU A 279 8.61 23.97 -88.77
N ASN A 280 7.56 24.78 -88.61
CA ASN A 280 7.19 25.79 -89.60
C ASN A 280 8.26 26.88 -89.74
N LEU A 281 8.87 27.33 -88.65
CA LEU A 281 9.96 28.31 -88.67
C LEU A 281 11.19 27.74 -89.38
N GLN A 282 11.51 26.46 -89.16
CA GLN A 282 12.61 25.78 -89.81
C GLN A 282 12.38 25.68 -91.33
N ARG A 283 11.17 25.29 -91.75
CA ARG A 283 10.79 25.31 -93.18
C ARG A 283 10.90 26.71 -93.78
N ALA A 284 10.46 27.75 -93.07
CA ALA A 284 10.57 29.14 -93.52
C ALA A 284 12.03 29.60 -93.65
N LYS A 285 12.90 29.25 -92.69
CA LYS A 285 14.34 29.48 -92.76
C LYS A 285 14.97 28.82 -93.97
N GLU A 286 14.62 27.55 -94.24
CA GLU A 286 15.10 26.83 -95.41
C GLU A 286 14.64 27.48 -96.72
N SER A 287 13.41 28.00 -96.77
CA SER A 287 12.91 28.78 -97.91
C SER A 287 13.70 30.07 -98.10
N LEU A 288 13.88 30.86 -97.05
CA LEU A 288 14.66 32.10 -97.10
C LEU A 288 16.12 31.86 -97.50
N ASN A 289 16.73 30.78 -97.03
CA ASN A 289 18.09 30.43 -97.44
C ASN A 289 18.17 30.10 -98.94
N LYS A 290 17.14 29.45 -99.53
CA LYS A 290 17.08 29.23 -100.97
C LYS A 290 16.95 30.55 -101.72
N GLU A 291 16.03 31.42 -101.30
CA GLU A 291 15.87 32.76 -101.88
C GLU A 291 17.16 33.59 -101.79
N LEU A 292 17.89 33.49 -100.68
CA LEU A 292 19.18 34.18 -100.50
C LEU A 292 20.24 33.67 -101.49
N ILE A 293 20.30 32.35 -101.72
CA ILE A 293 21.20 31.74 -102.72
C ILE A 293 20.83 32.24 -104.12
N GLU A 294 19.54 32.23 -104.47
CA GLU A 294 19.06 32.74 -105.76
C GLU A 294 19.42 34.22 -105.96
N ILE A 295 19.22 35.06 -104.94
CA ILE A 295 19.63 36.47 -104.97
C ILE A 295 21.14 36.58 -105.18
N HIS A 296 21.94 35.81 -104.44
CA HIS A 296 23.40 35.85 -104.59
C HIS A 296 23.85 35.43 -105.99
N GLU A 297 23.25 34.41 -106.59
CA GLU A 297 23.50 34.02 -107.99
C GLU A 297 23.13 35.15 -108.96
N THR A 298 22.00 35.83 -108.75
CA THR A 298 21.62 36.98 -109.58
C THR A 298 22.55 38.18 -109.40
N GLU A 299 23.07 38.42 -108.18
CA GLU A 299 24.07 39.46 -107.93
C GLU A 299 25.39 39.13 -108.62
N GLN A 300 25.87 37.89 -108.52
CA GLN A 300 27.06 37.44 -109.25
C GLN A 300 26.86 37.60 -110.77
N HIS A 301 25.69 37.22 -111.29
CA HIS A 301 25.38 37.39 -112.70
C HIS A 301 25.37 38.86 -113.11
N LYS A 302 24.78 39.74 -112.30
CA LYS A 302 24.81 41.18 -112.50
C LYS A 302 26.25 41.73 -112.52
N GLU A 303 27.12 41.30 -111.61
CA GLU A 303 28.54 41.68 -111.61
C GLU A 303 29.24 41.23 -112.89
N THR A 304 29.00 40.00 -113.36
CA THR A 304 29.57 39.52 -114.63
C THR A 304 29.11 40.36 -115.83
N LEU A 305 27.81 40.71 -115.87
CA LEU A 305 27.27 41.58 -116.93
C LEU A 305 27.86 42.99 -116.88
N ILE A 306 28.12 43.54 -115.69
CA ILE A 306 28.79 44.85 -115.55
C ILE A 306 30.19 44.77 -116.17
N LEU A 307 30.97 43.72 -115.86
CA LEU A 307 32.30 43.52 -116.45
C LEU A 307 32.24 43.36 -117.98
N GLU A 308 31.25 42.64 -118.50
CA GLU A 308 31.02 42.51 -119.96
C GLU A 308 30.67 43.86 -120.61
N ILE A 309 29.82 44.68 -119.96
CA ILE A 309 29.49 46.03 -120.43
C ILE A 309 30.76 46.91 -120.44
N GLU A 310 31.54 46.91 -119.36
CA GLU A 310 32.80 47.69 -119.28
C GLU A 310 33.81 47.26 -120.36
N GLU A 311 33.86 45.98 -120.71
CA GLU A 311 34.70 45.47 -121.81
C GLU A 311 34.18 45.93 -123.18
N VAL A 312 32.86 45.88 -123.42
CA VAL A 312 32.25 46.39 -124.65
C VAL A 312 32.45 47.90 -124.77
N GLU A 313 32.31 48.65 -123.68
CA GLU A 313 32.61 50.09 -123.63
C GLU A 313 34.07 50.36 -124.00
N ARG A 314 35.04 49.60 -123.45
CA ARG A 314 36.45 49.67 -123.86
C ARG A 314 36.65 49.37 -125.35
N GLN A 315 35.97 48.37 -125.90
CA GLN A 315 36.05 48.06 -127.33
C GLN A 315 35.44 49.16 -128.20
N ILE A 316 34.36 49.80 -127.74
CA ILE A 316 33.75 50.97 -128.40
C ILE A 316 34.70 52.17 -128.36
N ASP A 317 35.39 52.41 -127.25
CA ASP A 317 36.37 53.48 -127.14
C ASP A 317 37.55 53.27 -128.11
N ILE A 318 38.07 52.04 -128.20
CA ILE A 318 39.10 51.68 -129.18
C ILE A 318 38.60 51.91 -130.61
N ALA A 319 37.37 51.47 -130.93
CA ALA A 319 36.79 51.67 -132.26
C ALA A 319 36.57 53.16 -132.59
N HIS A 320 36.22 53.99 -131.60
CA HIS A 320 36.15 55.44 -131.76
C HIS A 320 37.52 56.06 -132.03
N GLU A 321 38.57 55.56 -131.37
CA GLU A 321 39.95 56.00 -131.61
C GLU A 321 40.43 55.61 -133.02
N ASP A 322 40.16 54.38 -133.46
CA ASP A 322 40.42 53.91 -134.83
C ASP A 322 39.66 54.74 -135.88
N LEU A 323 38.39 55.09 -135.60
CA LEU A 323 37.58 55.94 -136.47
C LEU A 323 38.15 57.36 -136.55
N ASN A 324 38.64 57.90 -135.44
CA ASN A 324 39.29 59.20 -135.39
C ASN A 324 40.60 59.21 -136.19
N GLU A 325 41.41 58.15 -136.09
CA GLU A 325 42.60 57.96 -136.93
C GLU A 325 42.27 57.91 -138.43
N LEU A 326 41.21 57.18 -138.80
CA LEU A 326 40.74 57.11 -140.19
C LEU A 326 40.23 58.46 -140.69
N ASN A 327 39.53 59.23 -139.85
CA ASN A 327 39.10 60.59 -140.17
C ASN A 327 40.29 61.54 -140.36
N LEU A 328 41.33 61.45 -139.52
CA LEU A 328 42.58 62.21 -139.72
C LEU A 328 43.29 61.82 -141.03
N LYS A 329 43.32 60.52 -141.37
CA LYS A 329 43.86 60.05 -142.67
C LYS A 329 43.02 60.57 -143.85
N LYS A 330 41.70 60.56 -143.74
CA LYS A 330 40.78 61.13 -144.73
C LYS A 330 41.01 62.63 -144.90
N ASP A 331 41.13 63.38 -143.81
CA ASP A 331 41.40 64.82 -143.86
C ASP A 331 42.77 65.11 -144.48
N LYS A 332 43.79 64.29 -144.20
CA LYS A 332 45.10 64.37 -144.86
C LYS A 332 44.99 64.14 -146.38
N ILE A 333 44.27 63.11 -146.81
CA ILE A 333 44.02 62.83 -148.24
C ILE A 333 43.24 63.98 -148.88
N LEU A 334 42.25 64.54 -148.19
CA LEU A 334 41.47 65.67 -148.68
C LEU A 334 42.34 66.91 -148.88
N ILE A 335 43.26 67.19 -147.95
CA ILE A 335 44.24 68.27 -148.06
C ILE A 335 45.18 68.02 -149.25
N GLU A 336 45.67 66.79 -149.44
CA GLU A 336 46.49 66.41 -150.60
C GLU A 336 45.74 66.57 -151.93
N CYS A 337 44.46 66.18 -152.00
CA CYS A 337 43.62 66.38 -153.18
C CYS A 337 43.40 67.87 -153.48
N ILE A 338 43.18 68.71 -152.47
CA ILE A 338 43.03 70.16 -152.63
C ILE A 338 44.35 70.78 -153.13
N ALA A 339 45.50 70.33 -152.62
CA ALA A 339 46.82 70.79 -153.07
C ALA A 339 47.09 70.40 -154.54
N LEU A 340 46.75 69.17 -154.93
CA LEU A 340 46.86 68.68 -156.30
C LEU A 340 45.95 69.44 -157.28
N ASP A 341 44.71 69.74 -156.89
CA ASP A 341 43.79 70.53 -157.73
C ASP A 341 44.31 71.98 -157.93
N LYS A 342 44.96 72.55 -156.91
CA LYS A 342 45.58 73.88 -156.98
C LYS A 342 46.83 73.89 -157.88
N TYR A 343 47.67 72.85 -157.81
CA TYR A 343 48.84 72.68 -158.67
C TYR A 343 48.45 72.50 -160.15
N ASN A 344 47.43 71.68 -160.42
CA ASN A 344 46.92 71.47 -161.78
C ASN A 344 46.28 72.72 -162.39
N LYS A 345 45.62 73.56 -161.58
CA LYS A 345 45.07 74.85 -162.03
C LYS A 345 46.14 75.91 -162.34
N GLU A 346 47.33 75.84 -161.74
CA GLU A 346 48.44 76.76 -162.07
C GLU A 346 49.22 76.37 -163.33
N LEU A 347 49.36 75.07 -163.61
CA LEU A 347 50.03 74.55 -164.81
C LEU A 347 49.31 74.93 -166.11
N LEU A 348 47.97 74.98 -166.10
CA LEU A 348 47.15 75.33 -167.27
C LEU A 348 47.11 76.84 -167.59
N LYS A 349 47.60 77.72 -166.69
CA LYS A 349 47.57 79.19 -166.87
C LYS A 349 48.89 79.81 -167.35
N LYS A 350 49.98 79.05 -167.49
CA LYS A 350 51.34 79.61 -167.70
C LYS A 350 52.03 79.34 -169.04
N GLN A 351 51.40 78.76 -170.07
CA GLN A 351 52.01 78.75 -171.42
C GLN A 351 51.03 79.05 -172.57
N GLY A 352 51.11 80.29 -173.05
CA GLY A 352 50.63 80.79 -174.34
C GLY A 352 51.50 81.95 -174.85
N LYS A 353 52.33 81.65 -175.88
CA LYS A 353 53.11 82.50 -176.83
C LYS A 353 54.32 83.35 -176.32
N PRO A 354 55.31 83.71 -177.18
CA PRO A 354 55.44 83.49 -178.65
C PRO A 354 56.83 82.95 -179.13
N LEU A 355 56.91 82.27 -180.28
CA LEU A 355 57.96 82.51 -181.30
C LEU A 355 57.65 81.77 -182.62
N ASN A 356 57.60 82.55 -183.71
CA ASN A 356 57.95 82.11 -185.05
C ASN A 356 59.48 81.92 -185.11
N GLU A 357 59.97 80.76 -185.52
CA GLU A 357 61.15 80.50 -186.38
C GLU A 357 61.71 79.09 -186.14
N ALA A 358 62.34 78.53 -187.18
CA ALA A 358 62.72 77.12 -187.39
C ALA A 358 61.54 76.20 -187.78
N LYS A 359 60.97 76.36 -188.98
CA LYS A 359 61.43 75.73 -190.25
C LYS A 359 61.79 74.25 -190.11
N GLU A 360 61.12 73.47 -190.96
CA GLU A 360 61.68 72.33 -191.70
C GLU A 360 62.62 71.40 -190.93
N MET A 361 62.16 70.18 -190.65
CA MET A 361 62.72 69.01 -191.34
C MET A 361 62.11 67.68 -190.87
N VAL A 362 61.81 66.86 -191.90
CA VAL A 362 61.96 65.38 -191.93
C VAL A 362 60.77 64.59 -191.32
N GLN A 363 59.83 64.07 -192.12
CA GLN A 363 59.94 63.04 -193.17
C GLN A 363 60.22 61.63 -192.63
N LYS A 364 59.19 60.77 -192.74
CA LYS A 364 59.21 59.30 -192.96
C LYS A 364 60.18 58.44 -192.14
N LYS A 365 59.64 57.40 -191.49
CA LYS A 365 59.74 55.95 -191.88
C LYS A 365 59.18 55.07 -190.75
N LYS A 366 58.18 54.24 -191.06
CA LYS A 366 58.25 52.80 -191.39
C LYS A 366 58.04 51.93 -190.15
N ASP A 367 56.94 51.17 -190.20
CA ASP A 367 56.86 49.72 -190.05
C ASP A 367 57.96 49.03 -189.23
N SER A 368 57.52 48.24 -188.25
CA SER A 368 57.77 46.79 -188.19
C SER A 368 57.97 46.29 -186.76
N LYS A 369 57.00 45.47 -186.33
CA LYS A 369 57.18 44.15 -185.72
C LYS A 369 57.61 43.97 -184.26
N ASP A 370 56.93 42.95 -183.74
CA ASP A 370 57.42 41.82 -182.95
C ASP A 370 57.37 41.89 -181.42
N LEU A 371 56.45 41.06 -180.92
CA LEU A 371 56.68 39.96 -179.97
C LEU A 371 57.16 40.28 -178.54
N SER A 372 56.23 40.01 -177.62
CA SER A 372 56.28 38.87 -176.69
C SER A 372 56.50 39.15 -175.21
N VAL A 373 55.84 38.27 -174.43
CA VAL A 373 56.31 37.62 -173.19
C VAL A 373 55.95 38.26 -171.83
N MET A 374 55.05 37.51 -171.18
CA MET A 374 55.07 36.94 -169.81
C MET A 374 54.90 37.77 -168.54
N GLU A 375 54.11 37.12 -167.65
CA GLU A 375 54.28 36.96 -166.20
C GLU A 375 54.01 38.18 -165.30
N SER A 376 53.46 38.08 -164.09
CA SER A 376 52.97 36.97 -163.25
C SER A 376 52.32 37.57 -161.97
N THR A 377 51.51 36.75 -161.27
CA THR A 377 51.35 36.68 -159.79
C THR A 377 50.77 37.87 -159.00
N PHE A 378 50.02 37.73 -157.89
CA PHE A 378 49.29 36.65 -157.19
C PHE A 378 48.51 37.32 -156.03
N TRP A 379 47.31 36.80 -155.72
CA TRP A 379 46.34 37.03 -154.61
C TRP A 379 45.79 38.42 -154.29
#